data_AF-A0A953ZEF5-F1
#
_entry.id   AF-A0A953ZEF5-F1
#
_cell.length_a   1.000
_cell.length_b   1.000
_cell.length_c   1.000
_cell.angle_alpha   90.00
_cell.angle_beta   90.00
_cell.angle_gamma   90.00
#
_symmetry.space_group_name_H-M   'P 1'
#
loop_
_entity.id
_entity.type
_entity.pdbx_description
1 polymer ?
#
loop_
_entity_poly.entity_id
_entity_poly.type
_entity_poly.pdbx_seq_one_letter_code
_entity_poly.pdbx_strand_id
1 'polypeptide(L)'
;MAKAKVRIVDGIDAGVEKELPDEGSVTIGRRSSCDLVLRVDSVSREHCRIEVSDGAYWLYDNGSSNGTLLNGLRIEKAKLVHGDVITLDRVTLEYLEEADSAHTREMIREFVVQNRPDVDGTYTAENSLIGKTLKHYKVLSVIGEGGMALVYKARDERNSDIVALKVLKRGETVDQENL
;
A
#
# COMPACT_ATOMS: atom_id res chain seq x y z
N MET A 1 3.69 -5.97 -8.20
CA MET A 1 3.36 -4.85 -7.29
C MET A 1 2.61 -5.43 -6.10
N ALA A 2 2.31 -4.67 -5.05
CA ALA A 2 1.31 -5.13 -4.09
C ALA A 2 -0.04 -5.22 -4.81
N LYS A 3 -0.83 -6.28 -4.54
CA LYS A 3 -2.20 -6.36 -5.05
C LYS A 3 -2.98 -5.15 -4.56
N ALA A 4 -3.77 -4.53 -5.42
CA ALA A 4 -4.55 -3.36 -5.04
C ALA A 4 -6.01 -3.50 -5.48
N LYS A 5 -6.89 -2.77 -4.82
CA LYS A 5 -8.31 -2.69 -5.14
C LYS A 5 -8.86 -1.31 -4.83
N VAL A 6 -10.00 -0.99 -5.43
CA VAL A 6 -10.86 0.09 -4.96
C VAL A 6 -12.13 -0.48 -4.36
N ARG A 7 -12.64 0.17 -3.32
CA ARG A 7 -13.86 -0.22 -2.62
C ARG A 7 -14.82 0.96 -2.56
N ILE A 8 -16.10 0.73 -2.88
CA ILE A 8 -17.15 1.74 -2.68
C ILE A 8 -17.43 1.86 -1.18
N VAL A 9 -17.38 3.08 -0.65
CA VAL A 9 -17.49 3.36 0.79
C VAL A 9 -18.94 3.62 1.19
N ASP A 10 -19.73 4.26 0.33
CA ASP A 10 -21.08 4.71 0.63
C ASP A 10 -22.10 4.42 -0.49
N GLY A 11 -23.38 4.64 -0.17
CA GLY A 11 -24.49 4.40 -1.08
C GLY A 11 -24.95 2.95 -1.17
N ILE A 12 -25.78 2.65 -2.18
CA ILE A 12 -26.42 1.34 -2.35
C ILE A 12 -25.44 0.22 -2.71
N ASP A 13 -24.32 0.59 -3.34
CA ASP A 13 -23.27 -0.33 -3.76
C ASP A 13 -22.10 -0.34 -2.75
N ALA A 14 -22.27 0.20 -1.54
CA ALA A 14 -21.24 0.20 -0.51
C ALA A 14 -20.71 -1.22 -0.22
N GLY A 15 -19.39 -1.34 -0.11
CA GLY A 15 -18.69 -2.61 0.08
C GLY A 15 -18.38 -3.36 -1.23
N VAL A 16 -18.89 -2.92 -2.39
CA VAL A 16 -18.44 -3.47 -3.68
C VAL A 16 -16.97 -3.12 -3.88
N GLU A 17 -16.19 -4.12 -4.30
CA GLU A 17 -14.77 -3.98 -4.55
C GLU A 17 -14.43 -4.32 -6.00
N LYS A 18 -13.39 -3.66 -6.52
CA LYS A 18 -12.79 -3.97 -7.82
C LYS A 18 -11.29 -4.11 -7.65
N GLU A 19 -10.78 -5.32 -7.93
CA GLU A 19 -9.34 -5.56 -8.04
C GLU A 19 -8.76 -4.75 -9.19
N LEU A 20 -7.58 -4.18 -8.95
CA LEU A 20 -6.80 -3.47 -9.94
C LEU A 20 -5.75 -4.43 -10.53
N PRO A 21 -5.52 -4.38 -11.85
CA PRO A 21 -4.60 -5.28 -12.52
C PRO A 21 -3.14 -4.85 -12.27
N ASP A 22 -2.19 -5.76 -12.46
CA ASP A 22 -0.76 -5.46 -12.41
C ASP A 22 -0.26 -4.68 -13.64
N GLU A 23 -1.04 -4.63 -14.73
CA GLU A 23 -0.76 -3.90 -15.97
C GLU A 23 -2.05 -3.40 -16.63
N GLY A 24 -1.97 -2.31 -17.40
CA GLY A 24 -3.12 -1.72 -18.09
C GLY A 24 -3.93 -0.77 -17.20
N SER A 25 -5.26 -0.79 -17.34
CA SER A 25 -6.14 0.17 -16.67
C SER A 25 -7.51 -0.39 -16.32
N VAL A 26 -8.14 0.20 -15.30
CA VAL A 26 -9.53 -0.03 -14.89
C VAL A 26 -10.31 1.26 -15.09
N THR A 27 -11.37 1.19 -15.87
CA THR A 27 -12.29 2.30 -16.13
C THR A 27 -13.43 2.32 -15.12
N ILE A 28 -13.78 3.51 -14.63
CA ILE A 28 -14.82 3.71 -13.63
C ILE A 28 -15.81 4.75 -14.15
N GLY A 29 -17.10 4.43 -14.13
CA GLY A 29 -18.14 5.32 -14.63
C GLY A 29 -19.51 4.66 -14.65
N ARG A 30 -20.54 5.38 -15.09
CA ARG A 30 -21.91 4.85 -15.12
C ARG A 30 -22.23 3.97 -16.34
N ARG A 31 -21.37 3.95 -17.36
CA ARG A 31 -21.60 3.16 -18.56
C ARG A 31 -21.38 1.68 -18.24
N SER A 32 -22.22 0.80 -18.78
CA SER A 32 -22.14 -0.64 -18.57
C SER A 32 -20.86 -1.30 -19.12
N SER A 33 -20.10 -0.60 -19.96
CA SER A 33 -18.82 -1.06 -20.48
C SER A 33 -17.64 -0.71 -19.58
N CYS A 34 -17.84 0.04 -18.48
CA CYS A 34 -16.77 0.30 -17.52
C CYS A 34 -16.46 -0.94 -16.68
N ASP A 35 -15.21 -1.06 -16.26
CA ASP A 35 -14.73 -2.16 -15.43
C ASP A 35 -15.31 -2.14 -14.01
N LEU A 36 -15.58 -0.94 -13.49
CA LEU A 36 -16.38 -0.69 -12.30
C LEU A 36 -17.54 0.24 -12.67
N VAL A 37 -18.74 -0.32 -12.70
CA VAL A 37 -19.97 0.40 -13.07
C VAL A 37 -20.58 1.04 -11.84
N LEU A 38 -20.73 2.36 -11.85
CA LEU A 38 -21.38 3.14 -10.79
C LEU A 38 -22.80 3.51 -11.23
N ARG A 39 -23.83 2.98 -10.57
CA ARG A 39 -25.24 3.19 -10.96
C ARG A 39 -25.79 4.53 -10.43
N VAL A 40 -25.09 5.62 -10.75
CA VAL A 40 -25.43 6.97 -10.29
C VAL A 40 -25.44 7.92 -11.48
N ASP A 41 -26.58 8.57 -11.71
CA ASP A 41 -26.80 9.40 -12.90
C ASP A 41 -25.90 10.63 -13.01
N SER A 42 -25.38 11.11 -11.88
CA SER A 42 -24.45 12.25 -11.84
C SER A 42 -23.01 11.86 -12.17
N VAL A 43 -22.64 10.58 -12.11
CA VAL A 43 -21.32 10.09 -12.52
C VAL A 43 -21.26 10.03 -14.04
N SER A 44 -20.25 10.61 -14.68
CA SER A 44 -20.07 10.52 -16.14
C SER A 44 -19.98 9.08 -16.67
N ARG A 45 -20.27 8.88 -17.96
CA ARG A 45 -20.30 7.56 -18.61
C ARG A 45 -18.98 6.81 -18.41
N GLU A 46 -17.87 7.48 -18.66
CA GLU A 46 -16.50 7.06 -18.34
C GLU A 46 -15.92 8.23 -17.54
N HIS A 47 -15.90 8.14 -16.21
CA HIS A 47 -15.63 9.28 -15.34
C HIS A 47 -14.14 9.43 -15.08
N CYS A 48 -13.51 8.34 -14.66
CA CYS A 48 -12.09 8.28 -14.40
C CYS A 48 -11.55 6.90 -14.76
N ARG A 49 -10.23 6.77 -14.75
CA ARG A 49 -9.56 5.47 -14.82
C ARG A 49 -8.40 5.41 -13.85
N ILE A 50 -8.09 4.20 -13.41
CA ILE A 50 -6.88 3.90 -12.67
C ILE A 50 -5.98 3.10 -13.60
N GLU A 51 -4.77 3.59 -13.84
CA GLU A 51 -3.82 3.01 -14.79
C GLU A 51 -2.50 2.69 -14.07
N VAL A 52 -1.92 1.55 -14.41
CA VAL A 52 -0.62 1.15 -13.88
C VAL A 52 0.49 1.73 -14.75
N SER A 53 1.39 2.49 -14.12
CA SER A 53 2.54 3.09 -14.79
C SER A 53 3.70 3.28 -13.81
N ASP A 54 4.91 2.93 -14.23
CA ASP A 54 6.16 3.05 -13.46
C ASP A 54 6.09 2.40 -12.07
N GLY A 55 5.46 1.22 -11.98
CA GLY A 55 5.38 0.51 -10.71
C GLY A 55 4.43 1.15 -9.69
N ALA A 56 3.51 2.01 -10.14
CA ALA A 56 2.49 2.65 -9.30
C ALA A 56 1.12 2.71 -10.00
N TYR A 57 0.08 2.88 -9.19
CA TYR A 57 -1.27 3.19 -9.69
C TYR A 57 -1.48 4.70 -9.79
N TRP A 58 -2.03 5.13 -10.92
CA TRP A 58 -2.31 6.53 -11.22
C TRP A 58 -3.79 6.70 -11.53
N LEU A 59 -4.43 7.65 -10.86
CA LEU A 59 -5.80 8.07 -11.12
C LEU A 59 -5.80 9.17 -12.17
N TYR A 60 -6.68 9.06 -13.16
CA TYR A 60 -6.91 10.05 -14.21
C TYR A 60 -8.38 10.40 -14.28
N ASP A 61 -8.71 11.70 -14.31
CA ASP A 61 -10.02 12.17 -14.73
C ASP A 61 -10.15 12.06 -16.26
N ASN A 62 -11.26 11.54 -16.76
CA ASN A 62 -11.50 11.37 -18.20
C ASN A 62 -12.36 12.51 -18.79
N GLY A 63 -12.20 13.74 -18.30
CA GLY A 63 -13.02 14.88 -18.72
C GLY A 63 -14.44 14.79 -18.15
N SER A 64 -14.55 14.35 -16.90
CA SER A 64 -15.85 14.15 -16.26
C SER A 64 -16.57 15.48 -16.01
N SER A 65 -17.90 15.43 -15.96
CA SER A 65 -18.74 16.63 -15.81
C SER A 65 -18.53 17.32 -14.46
N ASN A 66 -18.40 16.53 -13.39
CA ASN A 66 -18.26 17.05 -12.03
C ASN A 66 -16.82 17.01 -11.51
N GLY A 67 -15.90 16.39 -12.25
CA GLY A 67 -14.50 16.20 -11.87
C GLY A 67 -14.29 15.05 -10.90
N THR A 68 -13.04 14.59 -10.88
CA THR A 68 -12.54 13.63 -9.90
C THR A 68 -11.83 14.34 -8.76
N LEU A 69 -12.18 14.02 -7.53
CA LEU A 69 -11.49 14.52 -6.34
C LEU A 69 -10.68 13.39 -5.69
N LEU A 70 -9.44 13.68 -5.31
CA LEU A 70 -8.60 12.82 -4.49
C LEU A 70 -8.37 13.53 -3.15
N ASN A 71 -8.80 12.91 -2.05
CA ASN A 71 -8.72 13.47 -0.70
C ASN A 71 -9.32 14.91 -0.61
N GLY A 72 -10.43 15.14 -1.31
CA GLY A 72 -11.12 16.44 -1.36
C GLY A 72 -10.53 17.46 -2.34
N LEU A 73 -9.41 17.17 -3.00
CA LEU A 73 -8.78 18.05 -3.98
C LEU A 73 -9.10 17.58 -5.40
N ARG A 74 -9.55 18.49 -6.27
CA ARG A 74 -9.82 18.17 -7.68
C ARG A 74 -8.50 17.88 -8.41
N ILE A 75 -8.47 16.81 -9.21
CA ILE A 75 -7.29 16.39 -9.96
C ILE A 75 -7.62 16.19 -11.44
N GLU A 76 -6.58 16.26 -12.28
CA GLU A 76 -6.59 15.68 -13.63
C GLU A 76 -5.84 14.35 -13.65
N LYS A 77 -4.71 14.28 -12.93
CA LYS A 77 -3.89 13.10 -12.72
C LYS A 77 -3.27 13.13 -11.33
N ALA A 78 -3.26 12.00 -10.62
CA ALA A 78 -2.54 11.85 -9.36
C ALA A 78 -2.07 10.41 -9.14
N LYS A 79 -0.94 10.25 -8.43
CA LYS A 79 -0.49 8.93 -7.96
C LYS A 79 -1.35 8.52 -6.77
N LEU A 80 -1.85 7.29 -6.77
CA LEU A 80 -2.61 6.73 -5.68
C LEU A 80 -1.69 6.13 -4.62
N VAL A 81 -2.15 6.24 -3.37
CA VAL A 81 -1.48 5.73 -2.18
C VAL A 81 -2.51 5.03 -1.30
N HIS A 82 -2.15 3.89 -0.71
CA HIS A 82 -3.05 3.11 0.16
C HIS A 82 -3.77 4.01 1.18
N GLY A 83 -5.09 3.92 1.20
CA GLY A 83 -6.01 4.69 2.05
C GLY A 83 -6.58 5.95 1.38
N ASP A 84 -6.13 6.28 0.16
CA ASP A 84 -6.64 7.44 -0.58
C ASP A 84 -8.14 7.34 -0.83
N VAL A 85 -8.82 8.48 -0.67
CA VAL A 85 -10.26 8.61 -0.89
C VAL A 85 -10.52 9.31 -2.22
N ILE A 86 -11.19 8.62 -3.12
CA ILE A 86 -11.57 9.10 -4.44
C ILE A 86 -13.05 9.47 -4.39
N THR A 87 -13.41 10.71 -4.72
CA THR A 87 -14.81 11.14 -4.78
C THR A 87 -15.21 11.49 -6.20
N LEU A 88 -16.25 10.83 -6.69
CA LEU A 88 -16.86 11.02 -8.00
C LEU A 88 -18.30 11.51 -7.78
N ASP A 89 -18.46 12.83 -7.69
CA ASP A 89 -19.72 13.46 -7.30
C ASP A 89 -20.24 12.97 -5.93
N ARG A 90 -21.27 12.12 -5.91
CA ARG A 90 -21.89 11.56 -4.69
C ARG A 90 -21.43 10.15 -4.34
N VAL A 91 -20.43 9.62 -5.05
CA VAL A 91 -19.87 8.29 -4.81
C VAL A 91 -18.46 8.43 -4.26
N THR A 92 -18.19 7.79 -3.13
CA THR A 92 -16.85 7.72 -2.55
C THR A 92 -16.27 6.32 -2.68
N LEU A 93 -15.04 6.25 -3.18
CA LEU A 93 -14.22 5.05 -3.25
C LEU A 93 -13.00 5.21 -2.35
N GLU A 94 -12.52 4.11 -1.80
CA GLU A 94 -11.23 4.04 -1.10
C GLU A 94 -10.28 3.13 -1.88
N TYR A 95 -9.06 3.60 -2.12
CA TYR A 95 -7.99 2.83 -2.74
C TYR A 95 -7.21 2.06 -1.66
N LEU A 96 -7.09 0.74 -1.83
CA LEU A 96 -6.50 -0.16 -0.86
C LEU A 96 -5.44 -1.03 -1.53
N GLU A 97 -4.19 -0.88 -1.11
CA GLU A 97 -3.16 -1.90 -1.37
C GLU A 97 -3.22 -3.00 -0.30
N GLU A 98 -3.24 -4.25 -0.74
CA GLU A 98 -2.92 -5.37 0.12
C GLU A 98 -1.45 -5.26 0.50
N ALA A 99 -1.22 -5.01 1.77
CA ALA A 99 0.08 -5.17 2.36
C ALA A 99 0.65 -6.55 1.96
N ASP A 100 1.65 -6.56 1.07
CA ASP A 100 2.36 -7.78 0.67
C ASP A 100 3.17 -8.32 1.84
N SER A 101 2.43 -8.90 2.78
CA SER A 101 2.93 -9.34 4.07
C SER A 101 3.70 -10.63 3.90
N ALA A 102 3.44 -11.41 2.85
CA ALA A 102 4.22 -12.60 2.51
C ALA A 102 5.61 -12.19 1.99
N HIS A 103 5.69 -11.31 1.00
CA HIS A 103 6.97 -10.84 0.48
C HIS A 103 7.75 -10.01 1.51
N THR A 104 7.07 -9.15 2.26
CA THR A 104 7.71 -8.40 3.36
C THR A 104 8.27 -9.36 4.43
N ARG A 105 7.52 -10.41 4.79
CA ARG A 105 7.98 -11.42 5.75
C ARG A 105 9.15 -12.22 5.20
N GLU A 106 9.11 -12.63 3.94
CA GLU A 106 10.19 -13.41 3.33
C GLU A 106 11.46 -12.56 3.21
N MET A 107 11.35 -11.30 2.78
CA MET A 107 12.48 -10.36 2.77
C MET A 107 13.07 -10.17 4.17
N ILE A 108 12.23 -9.94 5.20
CA ILE A 108 12.71 -9.83 6.59
C ILE A 108 13.38 -11.14 7.03
N ARG A 109 12.82 -12.30 6.68
CA ARG A 109 13.33 -13.60 7.05
C ARG A 109 14.68 -13.88 6.40
N GLU A 110 14.79 -13.76 5.08
CA GLU A 110 16.05 -13.90 4.34
C GLU A 110 17.10 -12.95 4.93
N PHE A 111 16.70 -11.71 5.18
CA PHE A 111 17.58 -10.70 5.75
C PHE A 111 18.11 -11.10 7.12
N VAL A 112 17.23 -11.45 8.07
CA VAL A 112 17.59 -11.82 9.45
C VAL A 112 18.39 -13.13 9.50
N VAL A 113 18.16 -14.05 8.56
CA VAL A 113 18.88 -15.33 8.47
C VAL A 113 20.29 -15.13 7.91
N GLN A 114 20.43 -14.34 6.84
CA GLN A 114 21.69 -14.16 6.12
C GLN A 114 22.59 -13.10 6.77
N ASN A 115 22.01 -12.09 7.41
CA ASN A 115 22.73 -10.95 7.97
C ASN A 115 22.60 -11.00 9.49
N ARG A 116 23.47 -11.83 10.10
CA ARG A 116 23.63 -11.85 11.55
C ARG A 116 24.21 -10.51 12.02
N PRO A 117 23.88 -10.07 13.24
CA PRO A 117 24.58 -8.95 13.85
C PRO A 117 26.08 -9.24 13.88
N ASP A 118 26.88 -8.17 13.87
CA ASP A 118 28.32 -8.25 14.03
C ASP A 118 28.70 -8.89 15.39
N VAL A 119 29.99 -9.15 15.59
CA VAL A 119 30.51 -9.92 16.74
C VAL A 119 30.07 -9.36 18.10
N ASP A 120 29.83 -8.06 18.18
CA ASP A 120 29.39 -7.34 19.38
C ASP A 120 27.85 -7.24 19.52
N GLY A 121 27.10 -7.87 18.62
CA GLY A 121 25.65 -7.81 18.58
C GLY A 121 25.08 -6.62 17.81
N THR A 122 25.93 -5.77 17.20
CA THR A 122 25.45 -4.56 16.51
C THR A 122 24.98 -4.83 15.08
N TYR A 123 24.15 -3.92 14.56
CA TYR A 123 23.65 -3.93 13.18
C TYR A 123 24.12 -2.67 12.44
N THR A 124 24.90 -2.85 11.38
CA THR A 124 25.37 -1.82 10.44
C THR A 124 24.39 -1.61 9.29
N ALA A 125 24.64 -0.62 8.42
CA ALA A 125 23.82 -0.43 7.23
C ALA A 125 23.89 -1.63 6.26
N GLU A 126 25.00 -2.37 6.25
CA GLU A 126 25.24 -3.50 5.34
C GLU A 126 24.53 -4.77 5.81
N ASN A 127 24.47 -5.00 7.13
CA ASN A 127 23.82 -6.16 7.74
C ASN A 127 22.51 -5.81 8.47
N SER A 128 21.88 -4.66 8.15
CA SER A 128 20.52 -4.31 8.59
C SER A 128 19.55 -3.93 7.46
N LEU A 129 18.27 -3.76 7.78
CA LEU A 129 17.26 -3.28 6.84
C LEU A 129 17.40 -1.79 6.46
N ILE A 130 18.42 -1.08 6.95
CA ILE A 130 18.64 0.34 6.65
C ILE A 130 18.70 0.59 5.14
N GLY A 131 17.96 1.60 4.68
CA GLY A 131 17.86 1.93 3.26
C GLY A 131 16.93 1.03 2.45
N LYS A 132 16.41 -0.07 3.01
CA LYS A 132 15.36 -0.89 2.37
C LYS A 132 13.97 -0.25 2.59
N THR A 133 13.04 -0.60 1.71
CA THR A 133 11.64 -0.18 1.83
C THR A 133 10.80 -1.41 2.19
N LEU A 134 10.07 -1.33 3.31
CA LEU A 134 9.14 -2.37 3.76
C LEU A 134 7.72 -1.83 3.60
N LYS A 135 6.96 -2.39 2.66
CA LYS A 135 5.68 -1.80 2.23
C LYS A 135 5.91 -0.34 1.80
N HIS A 136 5.25 0.63 2.42
CA HIS A 136 5.44 2.06 2.19
C HIS A 136 6.37 2.73 3.22
N TYR A 137 7.12 1.96 4.00
CA TYR A 137 8.03 2.47 5.02
C TYR A 137 9.48 2.36 4.57
N LYS A 138 10.13 3.51 4.38
CA LYS A 138 11.58 3.58 4.14
C LYS A 138 12.33 3.45 5.46
N VAL A 139 13.11 2.40 5.63
CA VAL A 139 13.92 2.19 6.83
C VAL A 139 15.12 3.14 6.82
N LEU A 140 15.29 3.92 7.89
CA LEU A 140 16.30 4.98 7.97
C LEU A 140 17.47 4.61 8.86
N SER A 141 17.20 4.11 10.07
CA SER A 141 18.25 3.76 11.04
C SER A 141 17.71 2.75 12.05
N VAL A 142 18.61 2.03 12.71
CA VAL A 142 18.27 1.33 13.96
C VAL A 142 18.14 2.40 15.07
N ILE A 143 17.12 2.27 15.92
CA ILE A 143 16.91 3.14 17.08
C ILE A 143 16.81 2.38 18.40
N GLY A 144 16.77 1.05 18.36
CA GLY A 144 16.79 0.25 19.55
C GLY A 144 17.00 -1.22 19.24
N GLU A 145 17.66 -1.89 20.16
CA GLU A 145 17.86 -3.33 20.12
C GLU A 145 17.45 -3.93 21.46
N GLY A 146 16.66 -4.99 21.41
CA GLY A 146 16.34 -5.82 22.56
C GLY A 146 16.55 -7.30 22.24
N GLY A 147 16.47 -8.13 23.27
CA GLY A 147 16.63 -9.58 23.13
C GLY A 147 15.64 -10.22 22.15
N MET A 148 14.44 -9.66 22.01
CA MET A 148 13.38 -10.21 21.16
C MET A 148 13.16 -9.47 19.83
N ALA A 149 13.77 -8.30 19.63
CA ALA A 149 13.46 -7.46 18.47
C ALA A 149 14.53 -6.41 18.16
N LEU A 150 14.61 -6.03 16.89
CA LEU A 150 15.25 -4.79 16.45
C LEU A 150 14.17 -3.74 16.16
N VAL A 151 14.42 -2.50 16.59
CA VAL A 151 13.53 -1.37 16.37
C VAL A 151 14.20 -0.41 15.41
N TYR A 152 13.56 -0.19 14.27
CA TYR A 152 14.03 0.75 13.25
C TYR A 152 13.20 2.03 13.27
N LYS A 153 13.86 3.17 13.05
CA LYS A 153 13.21 4.39 12.59
C LYS A 153 12.93 4.25 11.11
N ALA A 154 11.70 4.51 10.70
CA ALA A 154 11.31 4.53 9.30
C ALA A 154 10.53 5.81 8.97
N ARG A 155 10.53 6.18 7.69
CA ARG A 155 9.63 7.20 7.16
C ARG A 155 8.46 6.52 6.48
N ASP A 156 7.24 6.88 6.85
CA ASP A 156 6.04 6.58 6.07
C ASP A 156 6.10 7.44 4.79
N GLU A 157 6.31 6.81 3.64
CA GLU A 157 6.45 7.53 2.36
C GLU A 157 5.12 8.14 1.87
N ARG A 158 4.00 7.85 2.56
CA ARG A 158 2.66 8.37 2.21
C ARG A 158 2.39 9.76 2.77
N ASN A 159 2.88 10.04 3.97
CA ASN A 159 2.63 11.30 4.67
C ASN A 159 3.91 11.91 5.28
N SER A 160 5.07 11.32 5.03
CA SER A 160 6.38 11.73 5.56
C SER A 160 6.55 11.60 7.07
N ASP A 161 5.61 10.95 7.77
CA ASP A 161 5.72 10.74 9.21
C ASP A 161 6.88 9.81 9.56
N ILE A 162 7.45 10.05 10.74
CA ILE A 162 8.47 9.17 11.32
C ILE A 162 7.77 8.15 12.22
N VAL A 163 8.00 6.87 11.95
CA VAL A 163 7.46 5.75 12.73
C VAL A 163 8.57 4.81 13.22
N ALA A 164 8.23 3.97 14.19
CA ALA A 164 9.08 2.88 14.65
C ALA A 164 8.57 1.54 14.09
N LEU A 165 9.44 0.78 13.42
CA LEU A 165 9.17 -0.59 12.99
C LEU A 165 9.87 -1.57 13.93
N LYS A 166 9.10 -2.41 14.62
CA LYS A 166 9.64 -3.47 15.49
C LYS A 166 9.70 -4.79 14.71
N VAL A 167 10.90 -5.23 14.40
CA VAL A 167 11.18 -6.49 13.71
C VAL A 167 11.55 -7.53 14.76
N LEU A 168 10.72 -8.56 14.93
CA LEU A 168 10.98 -9.61 15.90
C LEU A 168 12.13 -10.50 15.43
N LYS A 169 13.11 -10.73 16.30
CA LYS A 169 14.11 -11.78 16.11
C LYS A 169 13.37 -13.10 16.28
N ARG A 170 13.50 -14.03 15.33
CA ARG A 170 12.94 -15.37 15.54
C ARG A 170 13.67 -15.95 16.74
N GLY A 171 12.96 -16.19 17.84
CA GLY A 171 13.49 -17.04 18.90
C GLY A 171 13.79 -18.39 18.29
N GLU A 172 14.92 -18.98 18.63
CA GLU A 172 15.08 -20.42 18.55
C GLU A 172 13.94 -21.01 19.40
N THR A 173 12.82 -21.39 18.77
CA THR A 173 11.94 -22.38 19.38
C THR A 173 12.74 -23.66 19.38
N VAL A 174 13.49 -23.86 20.46
CA VAL A 174 13.91 -25.17 20.90
C VAL A 174 12.62 -25.89 21.28
N ASP A 175 11.99 -26.53 20.30
CA ASP A 175 11.13 -27.68 20.60
C ASP A 175 12.09 -28.79 21.05
N GLN A 176 12.47 -28.74 22.33
CA GLN A 176 12.91 -29.94 23.02
C GLN A 176 11.66 -30.78 23.24
N GLU A 177 11.50 -31.78 22.38
CA GLU A 177 10.73 -32.99 22.68
C GLU A 177 11.08 -33.43 24.11
N ASN A 178 10.15 -33.17 25.03
CA ASN A 178 10.02 -33.87 26.29
C ASN A 178 8.60 -34.44 26.29
N LEU A 179 8.46 -35.64 25.74
CA LEU A 179 7.56 -36.72 26.18
C LEU A 179 7.96 -38.02 25.49
#